data_AF-A0A6H2GSH0-F1
#
_entry.id   AF-A0A6H2GSH0-F1
#
_cell.length_a   1.000
_cell.length_b   1.000
_cell.length_c   1.000
_cell.angle_alpha   90.00
_cell.angle_beta   90.00
_cell.angle_gamma   90.00
#
_symmetry.space_group_name_H-M   'P 1'
#
loop_
_entity.id
_entity.type
_entity.pdbx_description
1 polymer ?
#
loop_
_entity_poly.entity_id
_entity_poly.type
_entity_poly.pdbx_seq_one_letter_code
_entity_poly.pdbx_strand_id
1 'polypeptide(L)'
;MKWIWLSMLSLSSILLVLTLLRAKLSWSWFSRFALHLTAAAAGLYLLNGSGLLPGAEIPLNPATIATAVVLGLPGVAVMAGIQAVVL
;
A
#
# COMPACT_ATOMS: atom_id res chain seq x y z
N MET A 1 -14.82 26.54 8.66
CA MET A 1 -14.95 25.07 8.70
C MET A 1 -13.80 24.35 7.98
N LYS A 2 -13.64 24.46 6.65
CA LYS A 2 -12.54 23.81 5.90
C LYS A 2 -11.13 24.03 6.48
N TRP A 3 -10.81 25.26 6.88
CA TRP A 3 -9.52 25.60 7.47
C TRP A 3 -9.26 24.97 8.84
N ILE A 4 -10.31 24.73 9.63
CA ILE A 4 -10.19 24.08 10.94
C ILE A 4 -9.80 22.61 10.72
N TRP A 5 -10.46 21.93 9.79
CA TRP A 5 -10.14 20.54 9.42
C TRP A 5 -8.73 20.40 8.85
N LEU A 6 -8.33 21.30 7.95
CA LEU A 6 -6.98 21.31 7.35
C LEU A 6 -5.90 21.56 8.41
N SER A 7 -6.10 22.53 9.31
CA SER A 7 -5.16 22.80 10.40
C SER A 7 -5.08 21.64 11.37
N MET A 8 -6.21 21.03 11.74
CA MET A 8 -6.23 19.87 12.63
C MET A 8 -5.54 18.65 12.01
N LEU A 9 -5.78 18.37 10.73
CA LEU A 9 -5.13 17.29 9.99
C LEU A 9 -3.63 17.53 9.83
N SER A 10 -3.24 18.77 9.50
CA SER A 10 -1.83 19.13 9.36
C SER A 10 -1.09 18.98 10.69
N LEU A 11 -1.66 19.50 11.78
CA LEU A 11 -1.04 19.44 13.09
C LEU A 11 -0.94 18.00 13.62
N SER A 12 -2.00 17.20 13.46
CA SER A 12 -1.99 15.79 13.87
C SER A 12 -1.01 14.95 13.05
N SER A 13 -0.90 15.20 11.75
CA SER A 13 0.08 14.52 10.88
C SER A 13 1.51 14.88 11.27
N ILE A 14 1.80 16.16 11.55
CA ILE A 14 3.13 16.59 12.03
C ILE A 14 3.46 15.92 13.36
N LEU A 15 2.52 15.92 14.31
CA LEU A 15 2.68 15.25 15.61
C LEU A 15 2.94 13.75 15.44
N LEU A 16 2.21 13.08 14.54
CA LEU A 16 2.41 11.66 14.24
C LEU A 16 3.80 11.38 13.67
N VAL A 17 4.28 12.19 12.71
CA VAL A 17 5.63 12.02 12.16
C VAL A 17 6.68 12.22 13.26
N LEU A 18 6.54 13.26 14.10
CA LEU A 18 7.46 13.52 15.21
C LEU A 18 7.45 12.39 16.25
N THR A 19 6.29 11.81 16.58
CA THR A 19 6.23 10.68 17.52
C THR A 19 6.85 9.42 16.92
N LEU A 20 6.62 9.13 15.64
CA LEU A 20 7.25 8.00 14.94
C LEU A 20 8.78 8.13 14.90
N LEU A 21 9.31 9.33 14.63
CA LEU A 21 10.75 9.60 14.65
C LEU A 21 11.33 9.46 16.07
N ARG A 22 10.61 9.91 17.10
CA ARG A 22 11.03 9.79 18.51
C ARG A 22 10.92 8.37 19.06
N ALA A 23 10.00 7.56 18.54
CA ALA A 23 9.74 6.19 19.00
C ALA A 23 10.91 5.21 18.73
N LYS A 24 12.06 5.70 18.23
CA LYS A 24 13.21 4.89 17.79
C LYS A 24 12.73 3.70 16.97
N LEU A 25 11.97 4.02 15.92
CA LEU A 25 11.45 3.07 14.96
C LEU A 25 12.53 2.03 14.66
N SER A 26 12.33 0.81 15.18
CA SER A 26 13.38 -0.20 15.13
C SER A 26 13.74 -0.45 13.67
N TRP A 27 15.02 -0.62 13.38
CA TRP A 27 15.47 -1.05 12.05
C TRP A 27 14.73 -2.32 11.60
N SER A 28 14.33 -3.18 12.55
CA SER A 28 13.47 -4.34 12.33
C SER A 28 12.08 -3.96 11.79
N TRP A 29 11.45 -2.91 12.31
CA TRP A 29 10.16 -2.43 11.80
C TRP A 29 10.28 -1.91 10.37
N PHE A 30 11.30 -1.09 10.10
CA PHE A 30 11.53 -0.55 8.77
C PHE A 30 11.83 -1.67 7.76
N SER A 31 12.66 -2.64 8.14
CA SER A 31 12.96 -3.80 7.31
C SER A 31 11.71 -4.64 7.02
N ARG A 32 10.84 -4.89 8.02
CA ARG A 32 9.57 -5.60 7.80
C ARG A 32 8.64 -4.85 6.87
N PHE A 33 8.52 -3.52 7.04
CA PHE A 33 7.71 -2.69 6.15
C PHE A 33 8.26 -2.70 4.71
N ALA A 34 9.57 -2.53 4.54
CA ALA A 34 10.22 -2.57 3.24
C ALA A 34 10.02 -3.94 2.57
N LEU A 35 10.21 -5.06 3.29
CA LEU A 35 9.95 -6.40 2.77
C LEU A 35 8.49 -6.58 2.35
N HIS A 36 7.55 -6.10 3.16
CA HIS A 36 6.12 -6.15 2.83
C HIS A 36 5.80 -5.37 1.56
N LEU A 37 6.31 -4.14 1.45
CA LEU A 37 6.14 -3.27 0.29
C LEU A 37 6.76 -3.86 -0.97
N THR A 38 8.01 -4.33 -0.89
CA THR A 38 8.73 -4.93 -2.01
C THR A 38 8.07 -6.22 -2.46
N ALA A 39 7.61 -7.06 -1.53
CA ALA A 39 6.88 -8.29 -1.87
C ALA A 39 5.58 -7.97 -2.61
N ALA A 40 4.81 -6.98 -2.16
CA ALA A 40 3.58 -6.56 -2.83
C ALA A 40 3.85 -6.01 -4.24
N ALA A 41 4.86 -5.15 -4.38
CA ALA A 41 5.26 -4.59 -5.66
C ALA A 41 5.76 -5.68 -6.63
N ALA A 42 6.58 -6.61 -6.15
CA ALA A 42 7.03 -7.76 -6.93
C ALA A 42 5.84 -8.65 -7.34
N GLY A 43 4.89 -8.90 -6.44
CA GLY A 43 3.67 -9.65 -6.74
C GLY A 43 2.85 -9.01 -7.85
N LEU A 44 2.61 -7.69 -7.79
CA LEU A 44 1.92 -6.94 -8.84
C LEU A 44 2.66 -7.02 -10.18
N TYR A 45 3.97 -6.80 -10.16
CA TYR A 45 4.79 -6.82 -11.37
C TYR A 45 4.79 -8.20 -12.04
N LEU A 46 4.97 -9.26 -11.25
CA LEU A 46 4.93 -10.62 -11.74
C LEU A 46 3.54 -10.95 -12.28
N LEU A 47 2.46 -10.59 -11.58
CA LEU A 47 1.10 -10.90 -12.01
C LEU A 47 0.77 -10.23 -13.36
N ASN A 48 1.04 -8.93 -13.48
CA ASN A 48 0.78 -8.19 -14.71
C ASN A 48 1.74 -8.58 -15.85
N GLY A 49 3.01 -8.91 -15.55
CA GLY A 49 4.03 -9.17 -16.58
C GLY A 49 4.13 -10.62 -17.05
N SER A 50 3.69 -11.60 -16.24
CA SER A 50 3.86 -13.03 -16.54
C SER A 50 2.74 -13.63 -17.40
N GLY A 51 1.58 -12.98 -17.47
CA GLY A 51 0.38 -13.58 -18.07
C GLY A 51 -0.14 -14.80 -17.29
N LEU A 52 0.25 -14.98 -16.02
CA LEU A 52 -0.23 -16.07 -15.14
C LEU A 52 -1.76 -16.11 -15.04
N LEU A 53 -2.40 -14.95 -15.10
CA LEU A 53 -3.85 -14.78 -15.15
C LEU A 53 -4.20 -14.00 -16.43
N PRO A 54 -4.51 -14.70 -17.54
CA PRO A 54 -4.86 -14.06 -18.80
C PRO A 54 -6.07 -13.13 -18.62
N GLY A 55 -5.92 -11.84 -18.97
CA GLY A 55 -6.97 -10.82 -18.79
C GLY A 55 -7.02 -10.17 -17.40
N ALA A 56 -6.26 -10.67 -16.42
CA ALA A 56 -6.14 -10.04 -15.10
C ALA A 56 -4.97 -9.05 -15.06
N GLU A 57 -5.19 -7.88 -15.65
CA GLU A 57 -4.27 -6.74 -15.51
C GLU A 57 -4.75 -5.81 -14.40
N ILE A 58 -4.01 -5.76 -13.28
CA ILE A 58 -4.33 -4.84 -12.20
C ILE A 58 -3.85 -3.44 -12.61
N PRO A 59 -4.73 -2.44 -12.76
CA PRO A 59 -4.33 -1.10 -13.18
C PRO A 59 -3.43 -0.46 -12.12
N LEU A 60 -2.33 0.18 -12.53
CA LEU A 60 -1.40 0.87 -11.61
C LEU A 60 -1.85 2.32 -11.39
N ASN A 61 -2.80 2.51 -10.48
CA ASN A 61 -3.31 3.82 -10.09
C ASN A 61 -3.14 4.04 -8.58
N PRO A 62 -3.36 5.27 -8.06
CA PRO A 62 -3.16 5.54 -6.64
C PRO A 62 -3.95 4.63 -5.69
N ALA A 63 -5.14 4.17 -6.09
CA ALA A 63 -5.98 3.32 -5.25
C ALA A 63 -5.45 1.88 -5.15
N THR A 64 -5.03 1.28 -6.28
CA THR A 64 -4.46 -0.08 -6.29
C THR A 64 -3.10 -0.13 -5.60
N ILE A 65 -2.27 0.90 -5.82
CA ILE A 65 -0.99 1.06 -5.12
C ILE A 65 -1.23 1.18 -3.62
N ALA A 66 -2.15 2.05 -3.17
CA ALA A 66 -2.47 2.19 -1.76
C ALA A 66 -2.96 0.86 -1.15
N THR A 67 -3.79 0.12 -1.87
CA THR A 67 -4.27 -1.21 -1.44
C THR A 67 -3.13 -2.20 -1.27
N ALA A 68 -2.22 -2.29 -2.24
CA ALA A 68 -1.04 -3.16 -2.18
C ALA A 68 -0.04 -2.75 -1.08
N VAL A 69 0.10 -1.45 -0.81
CA VAL A 69 0.96 -0.95 0.28
C VAL A 69 0.40 -1.31 1.65
N VAL A 70 -0.92 -1.17 1.83
CA VAL A 70 -1.59 -1.41 3.13
C VAL A 70 -1.74 -2.90 3.43
N LEU A 71 -2.12 -3.69 2.42
CA LEU A 71 -2.44 -5.11 2.60
C LEU A 71 -1.32 -6.05 2.15
N GLY A 72 -0.36 -5.57 1.37
CA GLY A 72 0.75 -6.37 0.87
C GLY A 72 0.35 -7.35 -0.23
N LEU A 73 1.01 -8.52 -0.24
CA LEU A 73 0.65 -9.66 -1.09
C LEU A 73 -0.83 -10.09 -0.97
N PRO A 74 -1.45 -10.14 0.23
CA PRO A 74 -2.89 -10.34 0.36
C PRO A 74 -3.73 -9.35 -0.44
N GLY A 75 -3.34 -8.06 -0.47
CA GLY A 75 -4.02 -7.05 -1.27
C GLY A 75 -3.95 -7.34 -2.76
N VAL A 76 -2.78 -7.76 -3.24
CA VAL A 76 -2.57 -8.19 -4.63
C VAL A 76 -3.47 -9.38 -4.97
N ALA A 77 -3.52 -10.39 -4.10
CA ALA A 77 -4.35 -11.57 -4.29
C ALA A 77 -5.85 -11.23 -4.31
N VAL A 78 -6.31 -10.33 -3.43
CA VAL A 78 -7.71 -9.88 -3.42
C VAL A 78 -8.06 -9.12 -4.70
N MET A 79 -7.20 -8.20 -5.16
CA MET A 79 -7.43 -7.48 -6.41
C MET A 79 -7.52 -8.43 -7.61
N ALA A 80 -6.61 -9.40 -7.69
CA ALA A 80 -6.64 -10.43 -8.72
C ALA A 80 -7.91 -11.30 -8.64
N GLY A 81 -8.33 -11.68 -7.42
CA GLY A 81 -9.55 -12.46 -7.21
C GLY A 81 -10.82 -11.71 -7.57
N ILE A 82 -10.91 -10.42 -7.21
CA ILE A 82 -12.03 -9.56 -7.61
C ILE A 82 -12.08 -9.46 -9.13
N GLN A 83 -10.94 -9.20 -9.78
CA GLN A 83 -10.87 -9.13 -11.23
C GLN A 83 -11.27 -10.44 -11.89
N ALA A 84 -10.85 -11.59 -11.37
CA ALA A 84 -11.19 -12.90 -11.94
C ALA A 84 -12.66 -13.32 -11.75
N VAL A 85 -13.36 -12.75 -10.76
CA VAL A 85 -14.76 -13.13 -10.43
C VAL A 85 -15.77 -12.12 -10.96
N VAL A 86 -15.42 -10.83 -10.95
CA VAL A 86 -16.36 -9.73 -11.24
C VAL A 86 -16.25 -9.24 -12.70
N LEU A 87 -15.10 -9.40 -13.35
CA LEU A 87 -14.83 -8.99 -14.74
C LEU A 87 -14.63 -10.22 -15.62
#